data_AF-A0ABD6Z0U0-F1
#
_entry.id   AF-A0ABD6Z0U0-F1
#
_cell.length_a   1.000
_cell.length_b   1.000
_cell.length_c   1.000
_cell.angle_alpha   90.00
_cell.angle_beta   90.00
_cell.angle_gamma   90.00
#
_symmetry.space_group_name_H-M   'P 1'
#
loop_
_entity.id
_entity.type
_entity.pdbx_description
1 polymer ?
#
loop_
_entity_poly.entity_id
_entity_poly.type
_entity_poly.pdbx_seq_one_letter_code
_entity_poly.pdbx_strand_id
1 'polypeptide(L)'
;MNELQKLPNVGQVLADHLVRIGINTPEQLRTKTAEEVFLAIRHQCDTDACLHMFYGIEGAIQGIPKAQLTYQRKQALRLFFNQLS
;
A
#
# COMPACT_ATOMS: atom_id res chain seq x y z
N MET A 1 -14.62 -12.02 -2.92
CA MET A 1 -13.24 -11.55 -3.14
C MET A 1 -13.30 -10.39 -4.12
N ASN A 2 -13.00 -9.16 -3.69
CA ASN A 2 -12.96 -7.98 -4.56
C ASN A 2 -11.73 -8.06 -5.50
N GLU A 3 -11.77 -7.43 -6.66
CA GLU A 3 -10.65 -7.34 -7.63
C GLU A 3 -9.34 -6.87 -6.98
N LEU A 4 -9.43 -5.98 -5.98
CA LEU A 4 -8.27 -5.54 -5.20
C LEU A 4 -7.56 -6.68 -4.47
N GLN A 5 -8.29 -7.67 -3.96
CA GLN A 5 -7.69 -8.83 -3.25
C GLN A 5 -6.98 -9.80 -4.20
N LYS A 6 -7.16 -9.65 -5.52
CA LYS A 6 -6.39 -10.41 -6.51
C LYS A 6 -4.99 -9.85 -6.71
N LEU A 7 -4.73 -8.62 -6.25
CA LEU A 7 -3.40 -8.01 -6.33
C LEU A 7 -2.45 -8.68 -5.33
N PRO A 8 -1.15 -8.78 -5.68
CA PRO A 8 -0.17 -9.32 -4.76
C PRO A 8 -0.11 -8.47 -3.49
N ASN A 9 0.01 -9.14 -2.34
CA ASN A 9 0.11 -8.54 -1.00
C ASN A 9 -1.15 -7.82 -0.50
N VAL A 10 -2.29 -7.91 -1.21
CA VAL A 10 -3.55 -7.29 -0.79
C VAL A 10 -4.48 -8.34 -0.17
N GLY A 11 -4.39 -8.49 1.15
CA GLY A 11 -5.38 -9.24 1.93
C GLY A 11 -6.66 -8.43 2.17
N GLN A 12 -7.67 -9.06 2.80
CA GLN A 12 -8.97 -8.44 3.11
C GLN A 12 -8.84 -7.07 3.78
N VAL A 13 -7.99 -6.96 4.81
CA VAL A 13 -7.77 -5.70 5.56
C VAL A 13 -7.28 -4.56 4.66
N LEU A 14 -6.26 -4.81 3.83
CA LEU A 14 -5.74 -3.78 2.94
C LEU A 14 -6.75 -3.42 1.85
N ALA A 15 -7.50 -4.39 1.33
CA ALA A 15 -8.58 -4.11 0.37
C ALA A 15 -9.66 -3.21 0.98
N ASP A 16 -10.06 -3.44 2.24
CA ASP A 16 -11.07 -2.64 2.92
C ASP A 16 -10.59 -1.21 3.19
N HIS A 17 -9.31 -1.04 3.54
CA HIS A 17 -8.70 0.28 3.67
C HIS A 17 -8.66 1.03 2.34
N LEU A 18 -8.24 0.37 1.26
CA LEU A 18 -8.24 0.96 -0.08
C LEU A 18 -9.63 1.46 -0.49
N VAL A 19 -10.67 0.63 -0.31
CA VAL A 19 -12.05 1.02 -0.59
C VAL A 19 -12.48 2.22 0.27
N ARG A 20 -12.14 2.22 1.57
CA ARG A 20 -12.49 3.31 2.48
C ARG A 20 -11.85 4.64 2.11
N ILE A 21 -10.64 4.64 1.56
CA ILE A 21 -9.97 5.85 1.05
C ILE A 21 -10.35 6.19 -0.41
N GLY A 22 -11.37 5.51 -0.97
CA GLY A 22 -11.91 5.80 -2.30
C GLY A 22 -11.22 5.07 -3.46
N ILE A 23 -10.33 4.12 -3.19
CA ILE A 23 -9.68 3.28 -4.21
C ILE A 23 -10.43 1.96 -4.32
N ASN A 24 -11.24 1.84 -5.37
CA ASN A 24 -12.14 0.71 -5.60
C ASN A 24 -11.62 -0.29 -6.64
N THR A 25 -10.67 0.11 -7.48
CA THR A 25 -10.14 -0.76 -8.55
C THR A 25 -8.60 -0.79 -8.59
N PRO A 26 -8.00 -1.88 -9.11
CA PRO A 26 -6.56 -1.95 -9.35
C PRO A 26 -6.03 -0.82 -10.25
N GLU A 27 -6.81 -0.39 -11.24
CA GLU A 27 -6.46 0.71 -12.14
C GLU A 27 -6.34 2.03 -11.37
N GLN A 28 -7.28 2.30 -10.46
CA GLN A 28 -7.21 3.48 -9.59
C GLN A 28 -5.97 3.42 -8.70
N LEU A 29 -5.67 2.26 -8.10
CA LEU A 29 -4.48 2.09 -7.27
C LEU A 29 -3.20 2.37 -8.06
N ARG A 30 -3.10 1.89 -9.31
CA ARG A 30 -1.93 2.10 -10.19
C ARG A 30 -1.69 3.56 -10.59
N THR A 31 -2.67 4.45 -10.40
CA THR A 31 -2.49 5.90 -10.63
C THR A 31 -1.92 6.65 -9.42
N LYS A 32 -1.69 5.95 -8.30
CA LYS A 32 -1.19 6.51 -7.04
C LYS A 32 0.24 6.08 -6.75
N THR A 33 0.90 6.83 -5.88
CA THR A 33 2.14 6.41 -5.22
C THR A 33 1.82 5.63 -3.93
N ALA A 34 2.74 4.78 -3.49
CA ALA A 34 2.55 4.08 -2.23
C ALA A 34 2.47 5.08 -1.06
N GLU A 35 3.26 6.14 -1.09
CA GLU A 35 3.33 7.19 -0.08
C GLU A 35 1.95 7.84 0.14
N GLU A 36 1.29 8.27 -0.95
CA GLU A 36 -0.06 8.87 -0.89
C GLU A 36 -1.08 7.91 -0.31
N VAL A 37 -1.08 6.66 -0.78
CA VAL A 37 -2.02 5.63 -0.33
C VAL A 37 -1.80 5.33 1.15
N PHE A 38 -0.54 5.17 1.56
CA PHE A 38 -0.16 4.86 2.93
C PHE A 38 -0.55 5.97 3.91
N LEU A 39 -0.32 7.24 3.54
CA LEU A 39 -0.77 8.38 4.34
C LEU A 39 -2.29 8.42 4.46
N ALA A 40 -3.02 8.24 3.36
CA ALA A 40 -4.48 8.21 3.40
C ALA A 40 -5.02 7.10 4.33
N ILE A 41 -4.42 5.90 4.28
CA ILE A 41 -4.75 4.80 5.19
C ILE A 41 -4.45 5.20 6.64
N ARG A 42 -3.27 5.78 6.93
CA ARG A 42 -2.92 6.23 8.29
C ARG A 42 -3.88 7.26 8.85
N HIS A 43 -4.34 8.19 8.02
CA HIS A 43 -5.23 9.26 8.47
C HIS A 43 -6.69 8.80 8.61
N GLN A 44 -7.16 7.88 7.77
CA GLN A 44 -8.60 7.58 7.67
C GLN A 44 -8.99 6.19 8.18
N CYS A 45 -8.02 5.28 8.34
CA CYS A 45 -8.30 3.86 8.56
C CYS A 45 -7.50 3.24 9.73
N ASP A 46 -6.19 3.46 9.76
CA ASP A 46 -5.26 2.76 10.66
C ASP A 46 -4.03 3.63 10.96
N THR A 47 -4.09 4.40 12.05
CA THR A 47 -2.99 5.29 12.49
C THR A 47 -1.70 4.54 12.79
N ASP A 48 -1.78 3.24 13.08
CA ASP A 48 -0.66 2.39 13.43
C ASP A 48 -0.21 1.50 12.26
N ALA A 49 -0.69 1.79 11.04
CA ALA A 49 -0.31 1.06 9.83
C ALA A 49 1.22 0.94 9.72
N CYS A 50 1.70 -0.29 9.58
CA CYS A 50 3.11 -0.62 9.71
C CYS A 50 3.86 -0.60 8.38
N LEU A 51 5.19 -0.56 8.44
CA LEU A 51 6.09 -0.62 7.28
C LEU A 51 5.83 -1.84 6.37
N HIS A 52 5.39 -2.98 6.92
CA HIS A 52 5.06 -4.16 6.12
C HIS A 52 3.80 -3.98 5.26
N MET A 53 2.84 -3.18 5.72
CA MET A 53 1.68 -2.77 4.92
C MET A 53 2.14 -1.82 3.82
N PHE A 54 3.03 -0.88 4.14
CA PHE A 54 3.58 0.08 3.18
C PHE A 54 4.27 -0.62 1.99
N TYR A 55 5.11 -1.62 2.26
CA TYR A 55 5.68 -2.47 1.20
C TYR A 55 4.63 -3.29 0.45
N GLY A 56 3.55 -3.70 1.13
CA GLY A 56 2.43 -4.38 0.49
C GLY A 56 1.73 -3.50 -0.55
N ILE A 57 1.51 -2.24 -0.22
CA ILE A 57 0.92 -1.23 -1.13
C ILE A 57 1.80 -1.04 -2.37
N GLU A 58 3.11 -0.82 -2.19
CA GLU A 58 4.04 -0.67 -3.32
C GLU A 58 4.04 -1.92 -4.21
N GLY A 59 4.09 -3.11 -3.61
CA GLY A 59 4.00 -4.37 -4.37
C GLY A 59 2.70 -4.50 -5.16
N ALA A 60 1.57 -4.08 -4.56
CA ALA A 60 0.27 -4.08 -5.23
C ALA A 60 0.21 -3.09 -6.41
N ILE A 61 0.79 -1.89 -6.26
CA ILE A 61 0.90 -0.89 -7.32
C ILE A 61 1.77 -1.42 -8.48
N GLN A 62 2.92 -2.01 -8.17
CA GLN A 62 3.83 -2.59 -9.17
C GLN A 62 3.34 -3.93 -9.76
N GLY A 63 2.31 -4.54 -9.17
CA GLY A 63 1.82 -5.87 -9.58
C GLY A 63 2.79 -7.02 -9.26
N ILE A 64 3.66 -6.86 -8.25
CA ILE A 64 4.64 -7.89 -7.85
C ILE A 64 4.57 -8.22 -6.34
N PRO A 65 4.97 -9.43 -5.91
CA PRO A 65 5.14 -9.74 -4.48
C PRO A 65 6.11 -8.76 -3.82
N LYS A 66 5.80 -8.28 -2.61
CA LYS A 66 6.65 -7.29 -1.91
C LYS A 66 8.07 -7.77 -1.65
N ALA A 67 8.28 -9.09 -1.65
CA ALA A 67 9.58 -9.72 -1.58
C ALA A 67 10.48 -9.31 -2.76
N GLN A 68 9.91 -9.12 -3.95
CA GLN A 68 10.59 -8.77 -5.20
C GLN A 68 10.83 -7.28 -5.39
N LEU A 69 10.30 -6.42 -4.50
CA LEU A 69 10.65 -4.99 -4.52
C LEU A 69 12.15 -4.82 -4.37
N THR A 70 12.72 -3.94 -5.20
CA THR A 70 14.16 -3.64 -5.17
C THR A 70 14.57 -3.12 -3.80
N TYR A 71 15.81 -3.41 -3.43
CA TYR A 71 16.39 -2.92 -2.17
C TYR A 71 16.28 -1.39 -2.06
N GLN A 72 16.60 -0.68 -3.15
CA GLN A 72 16.52 0.78 -3.22
C GLN A 72 15.11 1.30 -2.94
N ARG A 73 14.07 0.68 -3.53
CA ARG A 73 12.69 1.12 -3.29
C ARG A 73 12.25 0.84 -1.85
N LYS A 74 12.57 -0.34 -1.29
CA LYS A 74 12.31 -0.63 0.13
C LYS A 74 13.01 0.38 1.05
N GLN A 75 14.25 0.75 0.74
CA GLN A 75 15.00 1.74 1.52
C GLN A 75 14.34 3.12 1.46
N ALA A 76 13.92 3.58 0.29
CA ALA A 76 13.21 4.86 0.14
C ALA A 76 11.92 4.90 0.96
N LEU A 77 11.09 3.85 0.87
CA LEU A 77 9.86 3.72 1.64
C LEU A 77 10.13 3.67 3.15
N ARG A 78 11.18 2.97 3.59
CA ARG A 78 11.59 2.95 5.01
C ARG A 78 12.02 4.31 5.51
N LEU A 79 12.81 5.06 4.71
CA LEU A 79 13.24 6.41 5.07
C LEU A 79 12.03 7.35 5.20
N PHE A 80 11.09 7.27 4.26
CA PHE A 80 9.83 8.02 4.34
C PHE A 80 9.04 7.64 5.60
N PHE A 81 8.84 6.35 5.86
CA PHE A 81 8.14 5.87 7.05
C PHE A 81 8.76 6.40 8.36
N ASN A 82 10.10 6.43 8.43
CA ASN A 82 10.83 6.94 9.60
C ASN A 82 10.72 8.46 9.78
N GLN A 83 10.22 9.20 8.79
CA GLN A 83 9.95 10.64 8.90
C GLN A 83 8.52 10.94 9.36
N LEU A 84 7.64 9.94 9.41
CA LEU A 84 6.25 10.07 9.84
C LEU A 84 6.06 9.93 11.36
N SER A 85 7.16 9.71 12.09
CA SER A 85 7.22 9.66 13.56
C SER A 85 7.09 11.04 14.19
#